data_AF-A0A7X6MR96-F1
#
_entry.id   AF-A0A7X6MR96-F1
#
_cell.length_a   1.000
_cell.length_b   1.000
_cell.length_c   1.000
_cell.angle_alpha   90.00
_cell.angle_beta   90.00
_cell.angle_gamma   90.00
#
_symmetry.space_group_name_H-M   'P 1'
#
loop_
_entity.id
_entity.type
_entity.pdbx_description
1 polymer ?
#
loop_
_entity_poly.entity_id
_entity_poly.type
_entity_poly.pdbx_seq_one_letter_code
_entity_poly.pdbx_strand_id
1 'polypeptide(L)'
;MTLQLGMVATVIVAIAIAANAAMALGDLVGARFVLANSTEVGVPRTWVPVLGLLKGAGAVGLLVGLFAFRPLGVAAAIGLIAFFIGAVITHVRAQVFYNIAFPAAFLVLAVLSLGAFVAG
;
A
#
# COMPACT_ATOMS: atom_id res chain seq x y z
N MET A 1 -23.36 -1.52 -17.60
CA MET A 1 -21.90 -1.73 -17.57
C MET A 1 -21.15 -0.61 -16.82
N THR A 2 -21.39 0.67 -17.11
CA THR A 2 -20.65 1.80 -16.47
C THR A 2 -20.83 1.88 -14.94
N LEU A 3 -22.04 1.72 -14.42
CA LEU A 3 -22.31 1.70 -12.97
C LEU A 3 -21.62 0.54 -12.24
N GLN A 4 -21.57 -0.65 -12.87
CA GLN A 4 -20.89 -1.81 -12.28
C GLN A 4 -19.37 -1.59 -12.24
N LEU A 5 -18.79 -1.00 -13.29
CA LEU A 5 -17.36 -0.69 -13.33
C LEU A 5 -16.96 0.37 -12.29
N GLY A 6 -17.80 1.39 -12.10
CA GLY A 6 -17.60 2.40 -11.06
C GLY A 6 -17.69 1.82 -9.65
N MET A 7 -18.63 0.90 -9.39
CA MET A 7 -18.72 0.21 -8.09
C MET A 7 -17.50 -0.67 -7.82
N VAL A 8 -17.01 -1.40 -8.82
CA VAL A 8 -15.79 -2.21 -8.71
C VAL A 8 -14.57 -1.34 -8.40
N ALA A 9 -14.41 -0.21 -9.11
CA ALA A 9 -13.33 0.74 -8.87
C ALA A 9 -13.32 1.27 -7.42
N THR A 10 -14.49 1.68 -6.91
CA THR A 10 -14.64 2.15 -5.52
C THR A 10 -14.30 1.05 -4.51
N VAL A 11 -14.73 -0.20 -4.74
CA VAL A 11 -14.42 -1.32 -3.84
C VAL A 11 -12.92 -1.60 -3.81
N ILE A 12 -12.24 -1.58 -4.96
CA ILE A 12 -10.78 -1.75 -5.05
C ILE A 12 -10.06 -0.70 -4.22
N VAL A 13 -10.41 0.58 -4.43
CA VAL A 13 -9.76 1.70 -3.72
C VAL A 13 -10.07 1.63 -2.22
N ALA A 14 -11.29 1.27 -1.83
CA ALA A 14 -11.67 1.10 -0.42
C ALA A 14 -10.87 -0.02 0.26
N ILE A 15 -10.67 -1.16 -0.40
CA ILE A 15 -9.83 -2.25 0.09
C ILE A 15 -8.38 -1.78 0.24
N ALA A 16 -7.85 -1.05 -0.75
CA ALA A 16 -6.49 -0.51 -0.70
C ALA A 16 -6.32 0.49 0.46
N ILE A 17 -7.28 1.37 0.70
CA ILE A 17 -7.28 2.30 1.85
C ILE A 17 -7.24 1.51 3.16
N ALA A 18 -8.17 0.57 3.35
CA ALA A 18 -8.28 -0.20 4.59
C ALA A 18 -7.02 -1.03 4.87
N ALA A 19 -6.50 -1.73 3.85
CA ALA A 19 -5.31 -2.55 3.97
C ALA A 19 -4.06 -1.72 4.33
N ASN A 20 -3.84 -0.58 3.65
CA ASN A 20 -2.70 0.28 3.92
C ASN A 20 -2.82 0.99 5.27
N ALA A 21 -4.03 1.42 5.67
CA ALA A 21 -4.26 2.03 6.98
C ALA A 21 -4.01 1.03 8.13
N ALA A 22 -4.50 -0.21 7.99
CA ALA A 22 -4.26 -1.27 8.97
C ALA A 22 -2.76 -1.59 9.11
N MET A 23 -2.05 -1.69 7.98
CA MET A 23 -0.60 -1.92 8.00
C MET A 23 0.19 -0.74 8.55
N ALA A 24 -0.19 0.50 8.19
CA ALA A 24 0.40 1.70 8.75
C ALA A 24 0.25 1.73 10.29
N LEU A 25 -0.93 1.38 10.79
CA LEU A 25 -1.15 1.26 12.23
C LEU A 25 -0.24 0.17 12.84
N GLY A 26 -0.17 -1.01 12.22
CA GLY A 26 0.72 -2.09 12.65
C GLY A 26 2.20 -1.67 12.71
N ASP A 27 2.66 -0.89 11.73
CA ASP A 27 4.00 -0.32 11.70
C ASP A 27 4.22 0.69 12.85
N LEU A 28 3.25 1.59 13.07
CA LEU A 28 3.34 2.66 14.07
C LEU A 28 3.29 2.15 15.52
N VAL A 29 2.46 1.13 15.78
CA VAL A 29 2.39 0.51 17.12
C VAL A 29 3.50 -0.51 17.36
N GLY A 30 4.35 -0.78 16.36
CA GLY A 30 5.43 -1.75 16.47
C GLY A 30 4.92 -3.18 16.64
N ALA A 31 3.90 -3.58 15.86
CA ALA A 31 3.35 -4.92 15.94
C ALA A 31 4.43 -5.99 15.71
N ARG A 32 4.43 -7.05 16.53
CA ARG A 32 5.50 -8.06 16.54
C ARG A 32 5.75 -8.68 15.16
N PHE A 33 4.68 -8.96 14.41
CA PHE A 33 4.79 -9.54 13.06
C PHE A 33 5.47 -8.58 12.06
N VAL A 34 5.20 -7.27 12.17
CA VAL A 34 5.83 -6.25 11.32
C VAL A 34 7.32 -6.16 11.62
N LEU A 35 7.69 -6.11 12.90
CA LEU A 35 9.08 -6.03 13.31
C LEU A 35 9.85 -7.30 12.90
N ALA A 36 9.24 -8.48 13.05
CA ALA A 36 9.82 -9.73 12.60
C ALA A 36 10.04 -9.73 11.07
N ASN A 37 9.00 -9.43 10.28
CA ASN A 37 9.08 -9.36 8.82
C ASN A 37 10.15 -8.35 8.37
N SER A 38 10.20 -7.18 9.01
CA SER A 38 11.19 -6.14 8.68
C SER A 38 12.61 -6.58 9.00
N THR A 39 12.81 -7.29 10.12
CA THR A 39 14.12 -7.80 10.53
C THR A 39 14.65 -8.82 9.53
N GLU A 40 13.80 -9.72 9.02
CA GLU A 40 14.19 -10.74 8.05
C GLU A 40 14.71 -10.17 6.73
N VAL A 41 14.15 -9.05 6.30
CA VAL A 41 14.60 -8.36 5.07
C VAL A 41 15.65 -7.27 5.34
N GLY A 42 16.23 -7.25 6.54
CA GLY A 42 17.31 -6.34 6.91
C GLY A 42 16.88 -4.87 7.09
N VAL A 43 15.58 -4.60 7.24
CA VAL A 43 15.08 -3.25 7.52
C VAL A 43 15.24 -2.95 9.02
N PRO A 44 16.00 -1.90 9.40
CA PRO A 44 16.19 -1.57 10.81
C PRO A 44 14.87 -1.17 11.46
N ARG A 45 14.68 -1.54 12.73
CA ARG A 45 13.45 -1.23 13.49
C ARG A 45 13.11 0.26 13.53
N THR A 46 14.11 1.13 13.49
CA THR A 46 13.95 2.60 13.46
C THR A 46 13.27 3.09 12.19
N TRP A 47 13.32 2.32 11.09
CA TRP A 47 12.64 2.66 9.84
C TRP A 47 11.17 2.25 9.81
N VAL A 48 10.76 1.30 10.65
CA VAL A 48 9.38 0.75 10.63
C VAL A 48 8.32 1.84 10.81
N PRO A 49 8.42 2.77 11.78
CA PRO A 49 7.45 3.86 11.89
C PRO A 49 7.41 4.78 10.66
N VAL A 50 8.56 5.06 10.05
CA VAL A 50 8.65 5.87 8.82
C VAL A 50 7.94 5.19 7.66
N LEU A 51 8.16 3.89 7.48
CA LEU A 51 7.45 3.09 6.48
C LEU A 51 5.93 3.07 6.74
N GLY A 52 5.52 3.02 8.01
CA GLY A 52 4.13 3.15 8.43
C GLY A 52 3.52 4.49 8.05
N LEU A 53 4.22 5.60 8.30
CA LEU A 53 3.78 6.93 7.90
C LEU A 53 3.63 7.03 6.37
N LEU A 54 4.51 6.42 5.59
CA LEU A 54 4.40 6.41 4.13
C LEU A 54 3.17 5.63 3.65
N LYS A 55 2.91 4.44 4.20
CA LYS A 55 1.68 3.68 3.90
C LYS A 55 0.43 4.45 4.32
N GLY A 56 0.47 5.08 5.49
CA GLY A 56 -0.62 5.90 6.02
C GLY A 56 -0.91 7.12 5.16
N ALA A 57 0.13 7.83 4.72
CA ALA A 57 0.01 8.95 3.78
C ALA A 57 -0.60 8.49 2.45
N GLY A 58 -0.20 7.32 1.94
CA GLY A 58 -0.82 6.71 0.76
C GLY A 58 -2.30 6.40 0.98
N ALA A 59 -2.68 5.80 2.11
CA ALA A 59 -4.07 5.51 2.45
C ALA A 59 -4.93 6.79 2.55
N VAL A 60 -4.43 7.82 3.22
CA VAL A 60 -5.10 9.13 3.31
C VAL A 60 -5.22 9.78 1.94
N GLY A 61 -4.17 9.75 1.13
CA GLY A 61 -4.18 10.31 -0.22
C GLY A 61 -5.18 9.60 -1.15
N LEU A 62 -5.28 8.26 -1.06
CA LEU A 62 -6.31 7.50 -1.77
C LEU A 62 -7.73 7.88 -1.31
N LEU A 63 -7.93 8.04 0.01
CA LEU A 63 -9.22 8.45 0.58
C LEU A 63 -9.65 9.84 0.09
N VAL A 64 -8.76 10.82 0.18
CA VAL A 64 -9.01 12.18 -0.33
C VAL A 64 -9.21 12.16 -1.84
N GLY A 65 -8.44 11.33 -2.55
CA GLY A 65 -8.59 11.10 -3.99
C GLY A 65 -9.97 10.60 -4.38
N LEU A 66 -10.52 9.67 -3.59
CA LEU A 66 -11.81 9.04 -3.84
C LEU A 66 -12.99 10.00 -3.63
N PHE A 67 -12.91 10.87 -2.63
CA PHE A 67 -14.04 11.71 -2.21
C PHE A 67 -13.95 13.19 -2.57
N ALA A 68 -12.75 13.74 -2.78
CA ALA A 68 -12.57 15.19 -2.88
C ALA A 68 -11.68 15.64 -4.05
N PHE A 69 -10.53 15.01 -4.26
CA PHE A 69 -9.55 15.50 -5.21
C PHE A 69 -8.79 14.38 -5.93
N ARG A 70 -9.37 13.92 -7.04
CA ARG A 70 -8.89 12.80 -7.84
C ARG A 70 -7.39 12.80 -8.17
N PRO A 71 -6.75 13.93 -8.56
CA PRO A 71 -5.31 13.94 -8.82
C PRO A 71 -4.45 13.51 -7.63
N LEU A 72 -4.90 13.76 -6.40
CA LEU A 72 -4.21 13.28 -5.20
C LEU A 72 -4.32 11.77 -5.03
N GLY A 73 -5.44 11.16 -5.44
CA GLY A 73 -5.61 9.71 -5.47
C GLY A 73 -4.62 9.04 -6.44
N VAL A 74 -4.43 9.64 -7.63
CA VAL A 74 -3.41 9.20 -8.60
C VAL A 74 -2.02 9.29 -8.00
N ALA A 75 -1.65 10.43 -7.41
CA ALA A 75 -0.35 10.61 -6.77
C ALA A 75 -0.11 9.62 -5.62
N ALA A 76 -1.12 9.37 -4.79
CA ALA A 76 -1.06 8.41 -3.70
C ALA A 76 -0.88 6.97 -4.19
N ALA A 77 -1.60 6.57 -5.24
CA ALA A 77 -1.44 5.25 -5.85
C ALA A 77 -0.03 5.06 -6.42
N ILE A 78 0.53 6.07 -7.10
CA ILE A 78 1.92 6.04 -7.59
C ILE A 78 2.92 5.93 -6.44
N GLY A 79 2.72 6.68 -5.36
CA GLY A 79 3.57 6.60 -4.17
C GLY A 79 3.55 5.22 -3.53
N LEU A 80 2.37 4.60 -3.41
CA LEU A 80 2.22 3.23 -2.90
C LEU A 80 2.85 2.21 -3.85
N ILE A 81 2.73 2.37 -5.17
CA ILE A 81 3.43 1.52 -6.15
C ILE A 81 4.94 1.59 -5.92
N ALA A 82 5.52 2.79 -5.85
CA ALA A 82 6.95 2.96 -5.60
C ALA A 82 7.38 2.33 -4.26
N PHE A 83 6.57 2.52 -3.22
CA PHE A 83 6.79 1.91 -1.91
C PHE A 83 6.83 0.37 -1.99
N PHE A 84 5.81 -0.25 -2.60
CA PHE A 84 5.72 -1.71 -2.63
C PHE A 84 6.68 -2.35 -3.63
N ILE A 85 7.08 -1.65 -4.70
CA ILE A 85 8.24 -2.06 -5.51
C ILE A 85 9.49 -2.12 -4.64
N GLY A 86 9.76 -1.09 -3.84
CA GLY A 86 10.87 -1.09 -2.88
C GLY A 86 10.79 -2.28 -1.91
N ALA A 87 9.60 -2.57 -1.38
CA ALA A 87 9.37 -3.70 -0.50
C ALA A 87 9.60 -5.06 -1.19
N VAL A 88 9.15 -5.24 -2.44
CA VAL A 88 9.42 -6.48 -3.19
C VAL A 88 10.93 -6.61 -3.45
N ILE A 89 11.60 -5.53 -3.84
CA ILE A 89 13.06 -5.52 -4.06
C ILE A 89 13.80 -5.89 -2.77
N THR A 90 13.41 -5.40 -1.59
CA THR A 90 14.07 -5.78 -0.33
C THR A 90 13.91 -7.26 -0.01
N HIS A 91 12.73 -7.84 -0.25
CA HIS A 91 12.51 -9.30 -0.08
C HIS A 91 13.36 -10.12 -1.05
N VAL A 92 13.39 -9.74 -2.33
CA VAL A 92 14.21 -10.41 -3.35
C VAL A 92 15.69 -10.31 -3.00
N ARG A 93 16.19 -9.13 -2.59
CA ARG A 93 17.60 -8.95 -2.22
C ARG A 93 18.00 -9.74 -0.97
N ALA A 94 17.09 -9.86 -0.01
CA ALA A 94 17.30 -10.66 1.19
C ALA A 94 17.04 -12.17 0.97
N GLN A 95 16.60 -12.57 -0.22
CA GLN A 95 16.22 -13.96 -0.56
C GLN A 95 15.11 -14.51 0.35
N VAL A 96 14.22 -13.64 0.83
CA VAL A 96 13.08 -14.00 1.68
C VAL A 96 11.82 -14.10 0.81
N PHE A 97 11.56 -15.28 0.28
CA PHE A 97 10.46 -15.49 -0.68
C PHE A 97 9.16 -16.00 -0.05
N TYR A 98 9.24 -16.65 1.12
CA TYR A 98 8.07 -17.32 1.69
C TYR A 98 6.95 -16.35 2.13
N ASN A 99 7.27 -15.08 2.39
CA ASN A 99 6.33 -14.01 2.73
C ASN A 99 6.25 -12.91 1.65
N ILE A 100 6.87 -13.09 0.47
CA ILE A 100 6.89 -12.09 -0.63
C ILE A 100 5.50 -11.80 -1.21
N ALA A 101 4.56 -12.74 -1.05
CA ALA A 101 3.18 -12.57 -1.46
C ALA A 101 2.52 -11.37 -0.78
N PHE A 102 2.97 -11.01 0.43
CA PHE A 102 2.43 -9.88 1.18
C PHE A 102 2.69 -8.54 0.48
N PRO A 103 3.95 -8.07 0.29
CA PRO A 103 4.19 -6.83 -0.45
C PRO A 103 3.71 -6.89 -1.90
N ALA A 104 3.74 -8.07 -2.54
CA ALA A 104 3.23 -8.22 -3.91
C ALA A 104 1.71 -8.00 -4.01
N ALA A 105 0.92 -8.50 -3.05
CA ALA A 105 -0.53 -8.28 -3.03
C ALA A 105 -0.87 -6.79 -2.87
N PHE A 106 -0.12 -6.09 -2.02
CA PHE A 106 -0.27 -4.64 -1.85
C PHE A 106 0.16 -3.85 -3.09
N LEU A 107 1.20 -4.29 -3.79
CA LEU A 107 1.60 -3.72 -5.08
C LEU A 107 0.47 -3.85 -6.11
N VAL A 108 -0.17 -5.03 -6.20
CA VAL A 108 -1.32 -5.25 -7.07
C VAL A 108 -2.48 -4.32 -6.70
N LEU A 109 -2.82 -4.20 -5.42
CA LEU A 109 -3.86 -3.26 -4.96
C LEU A 109 -3.55 -1.80 -5.34
N ALA A 110 -2.28 -1.38 -5.24
CA ALA A 110 -1.86 -0.04 -5.62
C ALA A 110 -1.98 0.20 -7.13
N VAL A 111 -1.59 -0.77 -7.96
CA VAL A 111 -1.76 -0.72 -9.42
C VAL A 111 -3.24 -0.70 -9.81
N LEU A 112 -4.08 -1.53 -9.20
CA LEU A 112 -5.52 -1.54 -9.44
C LEU A 112 -6.17 -0.22 -9.01
N SER A 113 -5.72 0.38 -7.91
CA SER A 113 -6.19 1.69 -7.46
C SER A 113 -5.80 2.80 -8.44
N LEU A 114 -4.58 2.76 -8.98
CA LEU A 114 -4.17 3.68 -10.05
C LEU A 114 -5.06 3.52 -11.28
N GLY A 115 -5.32 2.27 -11.70
CA GLY A 115 -6.25 1.97 -12.79
C GLY A 115 -7.65 2.54 -12.55
N ALA A 116 -8.18 2.40 -11.33
CA ALA A 116 -9.46 2.98 -10.94
C ALA A 116 -9.47 4.52 -11.07
N PHE A 117 -8.40 5.19 -10.63
CA PHE A 117 -8.24 6.65 -10.73
C PHE A 117 -7.84 7.17 -12.12
N VAL A 118 -7.54 6.31 -13.08
CA VAL A 118 -7.29 6.72 -14.47
C VAL A 118 -8.47 6.35 -15.38
N ALA A 119 -9.20 5.27 -15.09
CA ALA A 119 -10.29 4.78 -15.91
C ALA A 119 -11.68 5.35 -15.57
N GLY A 120 -11.88 5.85 -14.34
CA GLY A 120 -13.13 6.52 -13.96
C GLY A 120 -13.19 7.99 -14.36
#